data_AF-A0A968MQY2-F1
#
_entry.id   AF-A0A968MQY2-F1
#
_cell.length_a   1.000
_cell.length_b   1.000
_cell.length_c   1.000
_cell.angle_alpha   90.00
_cell.angle_beta   90.00
_cell.angle_gamma   90.00
#
_symmetry.space_group_name_H-M   'P 1'
#
loop_
_entity.id
_entity.type
_entity.pdbx_description
1 polymer ?
#
loop_
_entity_poly.entity_id
_entity_poly.type
_entity_poly.pdbx_seq_one_letter_code
_entity_poly.pdbx_strand_id
1 'polypeptide(L)'
;MSLAHAKHLFKELKPIMDEKLLLFGYYDNKPVCFFLLMPDINQILKHLNGKLDLLGKLKFVYHRRKGTCTRAISLVIGTIPEHQGKGMEGAIIMSFAKIALKDDFPYKELQFNWIGDFNPAMMKVNEQIGATIYKTHITFRYLFDRDREFKRYALLQREARKKKSPANPDNPPSEG
;
A
#
# COMPACT_ATOMS: atom_id res chain seq x y z
N MET A 1 -15.60 -7.86 1.96
CA MET A 1 -15.98 -6.64 1.22
C MET A 1 -16.84 -7.07 0.03
N SER A 2 -18.05 -6.53 -0.15
CA SER A 2 -18.90 -6.95 -1.28
C SER A 2 -18.41 -6.32 -2.59
N LEU A 3 -18.63 -6.99 -3.72
CA LEU A 3 -18.26 -6.48 -5.05
C LEU A 3 -18.91 -5.11 -5.32
N ALA A 4 -20.16 -4.92 -4.89
CA ALA A 4 -20.88 -3.66 -5.05
C ALA A 4 -20.21 -2.52 -4.28
N HIS A 5 -19.78 -2.77 -3.04
CA HIS A 5 -19.08 -1.79 -2.22
C HIS A 5 -17.71 -1.44 -2.82
N ALA A 6 -16.98 -2.43 -3.35
CA ALA A 6 -15.72 -2.18 -4.06
C ALA A 6 -15.94 -1.31 -5.31
N LYS A 7 -16.92 -1.63 -6.15
CA LYS A 7 -17.25 -0.83 -7.34
C LYS A 7 -17.60 0.62 -6.99
N HIS A 8 -18.35 0.84 -5.90
CA HIS A 8 -18.69 2.19 -5.45
C HIS A 8 -17.46 2.99 -5.06
N LEU A 9 -16.59 2.43 -4.22
CA LEU A 9 -15.34 3.09 -3.80
C LEU A 9 -14.44 3.43 -4.98
N PHE A 10 -14.28 2.51 -5.94
CA PHE A 10 -13.49 2.79 -7.15
C PHE A 10 -14.10 3.93 -7.98
N LYS A 11 -15.44 4.04 -8.04
CA LYS A 11 -16.11 5.14 -8.74
C LYS A 11 -15.81 6.49 -8.07
N GLU A 12 -15.74 6.53 -6.74
CA GLU A 12 -15.41 7.75 -5.98
C GLU A 12 -13.93 8.12 -6.07
N LEU A 13 -13.04 7.13 -6.16
CA LEU A 13 -11.60 7.35 -6.33
C LEU A 13 -11.23 7.75 -7.76
N LYS A 14 -12.00 7.33 -8.78
CA LYS A 14 -11.72 7.58 -10.20
C LYS A 14 -11.29 9.01 -10.53
N PRO A 15 -11.91 10.08 -9.99
CA PRO A 15 -11.50 11.45 -10.28
C PRO A 15 -10.08 11.78 -9.83
N ILE A 16 -9.56 11.11 -8.80
CA ILE A 16 -8.24 11.39 -8.22
C ILE A 16 -7.19 10.35 -8.60
N MET A 17 -7.57 9.29 -9.32
CA MET A 17 -6.65 8.26 -9.78
C MET A 17 -5.75 8.78 -10.91
N ASP A 18 -4.52 8.28 -10.93
CA ASP A 18 -3.54 8.49 -11.99
C ASP A 18 -3.04 7.11 -12.43
N GLU A 19 -3.24 6.78 -13.70
CA GLU A 19 -2.88 5.47 -14.26
C GLU A 19 -1.38 5.18 -14.18
N LYS A 20 -0.53 6.23 -14.16
CA LYS A 20 0.92 6.08 -13.96
C LYS A 20 1.27 5.47 -12.59
N LEU A 21 0.34 5.51 -11.63
CA LEU A 21 0.50 5.01 -10.26
C LEU A 21 -0.13 3.63 -10.03
N LEU A 22 -0.69 3.00 -11.07
CA LEU A 22 -1.45 1.76 -10.96
C LEU A 22 -0.81 0.66 -11.80
N LEU A 23 -0.08 -0.25 -11.16
CA LEU A 23 0.56 -1.36 -11.84
C LEU A 23 -0.02 -2.69 -11.39
N PHE A 24 -0.19 -3.58 -12.36
CA PHE A 24 -0.58 -4.97 -12.17
C PHE A 24 0.42 -5.88 -12.89
N GLY A 25 0.96 -6.86 -12.18
CA GLY A 25 1.77 -7.92 -12.73
C GLY A 25 0.90 -9.13 -13.06
N TYR A 26 1.06 -9.67 -14.27
CA TYR A 26 0.29 -10.81 -14.75
C TYR A 26 1.19 -12.03 -14.96
N TYR A 27 0.66 -13.21 -14.66
CA TYR A 27 1.23 -14.51 -15.00
C TYR A 27 0.10 -15.38 -15.54
N ASP A 28 0.28 -16.01 -16.70
CA ASP A 28 -0.77 -16.76 -17.41
C ASP A 28 -2.10 -16.00 -17.54
N ASN A 29 -2.03 -14.73 -17.94
CA ASN A 29 -3.17 -13.80 -18.05
C ASN A 29 -3.96 -13.58 -16.74
N LYS A 30 -3.42 -13.98 -15.59
CA LYS A 30 -4.02 -13.74 -14.27
C LYS A 30 -3.23 -12.69 -13.51
N PRO A 31 -3.89 -11.72 -12.85
CA PRO A 31 -3.20 -10.75 -12.01
C PRO A 31 -2.65 -11.46 -10.77
N VAL A 32 -1.33 -11.39 -10.58
CA VAL A 32 -0.63 -12.06 -9.46
C VAL A 32 0.05 -11.06 -8.52
N CYS A 33 0.29 -9.83 -8.97
CA CYS A 33 0.93 -8.77 -8.19
C CYS A 33 0.28 -7.42 -8.51
N PHE A 34 0.23 -6.52 -7.54
CA PHE A 34 -0.24 -5.15 -7.74
C PHE A 34 0.60 -4.16 -6.93
N PHE A 35 0.73 -2.95 -7.48
CA PHE A 35 1.42 -1.82 -6.88
C PHE A 35 0.58 -0.57 -7.14
N LEU A 36 -0.21 -0.18 -6.15
CA LEU A 36 -1.23 0.87 -6.28
C LEU A 36 -0.87 2.05 -5.37
N LEU A 37 -0.55 3.16 -5.99
CA LEU A 37 -0.33 4.45 -5.35
C LEU A 37 -1.47 5.41 -5.73
N MET A 38 -1.64 6.45 -4.91
CA MET A 38 -2.57 7.54 -5.16
C MET A 38 -1.90 8.89 -4.96
N PRO A 39 -2.30 9.95 -5.69
CA PRO A 39 -1.81 11.30 -5.44
C PRO A 39 -2.19 11.74 -4.02
N ASP A 40 -1.31 12.46 -3.32
CA ASP A 40 -1.63 13.07 -2.04
C ASP A 40 -2.52 14.30 -2.24
N ILE A 41 -3.83 14.05 -2.28
CA ILE A 41 -4.85 15.07 -2.49
C ILE A 41 -4.86 16.11 -1.36
N ASN A 42 -4.31 15.81 -0.17
CA ASN A 42 -4.21 16.80 0.91
C ASN A 42 -3.36 18.01 0.51
N GLN A 43 -2.39 17.82 -0.41
CA GLN A 43 -1.61 18.94 -0.96
C GLN A 43 -2.47 19.93 -1.77
N ILE A 44 -3.61 19.48 -2.32
CA ILE A 44 -4.59 20.34 -2.99
C ILE A 44 -5.61 20.85 -1.97
N LEU A 45 -6.15 19.98 -1.12
CA LEU A 45 -7.23 20.32 -0.18
C LEU A 45 -6.83 21.43 0.80
N LYS A 46 -5.55 21.53 1.18
CA LYS A 46 -5.04 22.63 2.01
C LYS A 46 -5.29 24.03 1.41
N HIS A 47 -5.43 24.14 0.08
CA HIS A 47 -5.73 25.40 -0.60
C HIS A 47 -7.23 25.71 -0.70
N LEU A 48 -8.09 24.76 -0.31
CA LEU A 48 -9.54 24.89 -0.38
C LEU A 48 -10.14 25.37 0.96
N ASN A 49 -9.34 25.46 2.02
CA ASN A 49 -9.78 25.85 3.37
C ASN A 49 -11.01 25.03 3.84
N GLY A 50 -11.05 23.74 3.51
CA GLY A 50 -12.12 22.82 3.89
C GLY A 50 -13.44 22.97 3.11
N LYS A 51 -13.53 23.86 2.12
CA LYS A 51 -14.75 24.10 1.35
C LYS A 51 -14.66 23.49 -0.05
N LEU A 52 -15.62 22.61 -0.37
CA LEU A 52 -15.81 22.01 -1.71
C LEU A 52 -17.07 22.56 -2.41
N ASP A 53 -17.32 23.86 -2.23
CA ASP A 53 -18.31 24.60 -3.01
C ASP A 53 -17.84 24.79 -4.46
N LEU A 54 -18.63 25.50 -5.29
CA LEU A 54 -18.30 25.70 -6.70
C LEU A 54 -16.91 26.32 -6.90
N LEU A 55 -16.55 27.30 -6.05
CA LEU A 55 -15.23 27.94 -6.07
C LEU A 55 -14.13 26.97 -5.61
N GLY A 56 -14.40 26.15 -4.59
CA GLY A 56 -13.51 25.09 -4.13
C GLY A 56 -13.23 24.06 -5.21
N LYS A 57 -14.25 23.64 -5.97
CA LYS A 57 -14.09 22.73 -7.12
C LYS A 57 -13.25 23.36 -8.23
N LEU A 58 -13.47 24.65 -8.54
CA LEU A 58 -12.67 25.35 -9.54
C LEU A 58 -11.19 25.46 -9.10
N LYS A 59 -10.94 25.81 -7.85
CA LYS A 59 -9.59 25.82 -7.25
C LYS A 59 -8.94 24.44 -7.28
N PHE A 60 -9.70 23.38 -6.98
CA PHE A 60 -9.20 22.01 -7.05
C PHE A 60 -8.70 21.67 -8.46
N VAL A 61 -9.51 21.94 -9.49
CA VAL A 61 -9.13 21.70 -10.89
C VAL A 61 -7.91 22.53 -11.28
N TYR A 62 -7.85 23.80 -10.87
CA TYR A 62 -6.69 24.66 -11.10
C TYR A 62 -5.40 24.08 -10.49
N HIS A 63 -5.42 23.74 -9.20
CA HIS A 63 -4.26 23.19 -8.50
C HIS A 63 -3.82 21.83 -9.05
N ARG A 64 -4.78 20.99 -9.47
CA ARG A 64 -4.50 19.73 -10.16
C ARG A 64 -3.80 19.97 -11.49
N ARG A 65 -4.31 20.86 -12.34
CA ARG A 65 -3.71 21.19 -13.65
C ARG A 65 -2.34 21.85 -13.51
N LYS A 66 -2.12 22.64 -12.46
CA LYS A 66 -0.84 23.27 -12.15
C LYS A 66 0.23 22.28 -11.66
N GLY A 67 -0.12 21.04 -11.34
CA GLY A 67 0.82 20.08 -10.76
C GLY A 67 1.17 20.40 -9.31
N THR A 68 0.22 20.93 -8.53
CA THR A 68 0.43 21.22 -7.09
C THR A 68 0.63 19.93 -6.28
N CYS A 69 0.04 18.82 -6.74
CA CYS A 69 0.23 17.51 -6.14
C CYS A 69 1.54 16.90 -6.68
N THR A 70 2.57 16.91 -5.86
CA THR A 70 3.92 16.40 -6.18
C THR A 70 4.27 15.17 -5.36
N ARG A 71 3.33 14.66 -4.56
CA ARG A 71 3.52 13.47 -3.73
C ARG A 71 2.50 12.39 -4.07
N ALA A 72 2.94 11.15 -4.13
CA ALA A 72 2.06 9.99 -4.17
C ALA A 72 2.24 9.13 -2.91
N ILE A 73 1.15 8.49 -2.48
CA ILE A 73 1.07 7.67 -1.29
C ILE A 73 0.67 6.25 -1.71
N SER A 74 1.37 5.25 -1.20
CA SER A 74 1.03 3.83 -1.38
C SER A 74 -0.28 3.50 -0.67
N LEU A 75 -1.24 2.99 -1.44
CA LEU A 75 -2.47 2.40 -0.91
C LEU A 75 -2.24 0.95 -0.53
N VAL A 76 -1.76 0.16 -1.48
CA VAL A 76 -1.60 -1.27 -1.30
C VAL A 76 -0.56 -1.81 -2.28
N ILE A 77 0.31 -2.67 -1.78
CA ILE A 77 1.30 -3.42 -2.55
C ILE A 77 1.16 -4.87 -2.12
N GLY A 78 1.12 -5.80 -3.07
CA GLY A 78 0.95 -7.19 -2.72
C GLY A 78 1.13 -8.14 -3.88
N THR A 79 1.47 -9.36 -3.52
CA THR A 79 1.57 -10.51 -4.42
C THR A 79 0.82 -11.66 -3.79
N ILE A 80 0.12 -12.45 -4.60
CA ILE A 80 -0.57 -13.64 -4.14
C ILE A 80 0.43 -14.64 -3.52
N PRO A 81 0.05 -15.39 -2.45
CA PRO A 81 0.98 -16.23 -1.67
C PRO A 81 1.81 -17.23 -2.48
N GLU A 82 1.26 -17.73 -3.59
CA GLU A 82 1.88 -18.70 -4.50
C GLU A 82 3.04 -18.09 -5.31
N HIS A 83 3.04 -16.76 -5.47
CA HIS A 83 4.02 -16.01 -6.23
C HIS A 83 4.95 -15.14 -5.37
N GLN A 84 4.74 -15.12 -4.05
CA GLN A 84 5.64 -14.46 -3.10
C GLN A 84 7.03 -15.11 -3.08
N GLY A 85 8.07 -14.29 -2.95
CA GLY A 85 9.46 -14.75 -2.89
C GLY A 85 10.05 -15.18 -4.24
N LYS A 86 9.30 -15.01 -5.34
CA LYS A 86 9.75 -15.28 -6.71
C LYS A 86 10.23 -14.03 -7.47
N GLY A 87 10.41 -12.91 -6.76
CA GLY A 87 10.89 -11.65 -7.33
C GLY A 87 9.82 -10.76 -7.98
N MET A 88 8.54 -11.09 -7.83
CA MET A 88 7.44 -10.31 -8.42
C MET A 88 7.39 -8.86 -7.90
N GLU A 89 7.63 -8.67 -6.59
CA GLU A 89 7.67 -7.36 -5.97
C GLU A 89 8.82 -6.51 -6.52
N GLY A 90 9.99 -7.10 -6.73
CA GLY A 90 11.13 -6.41 -7.35
C GLY A 90 10.83 -6.05 -8.81
N ALA A 91 10.25 -6.98 -9.57
CA ALA A 91 9.91 -6.76 -10.97
C ALA A 91 8.89 -5.63 -11.17
N ILE A 92 7.84 -5.56 -10.34
CA ILE A 92 6.83 -4.50 -10.44
C ILE A 92 7.41 -3.14 -10.01
N ILE A 93 8.27 -3.11 -8.98
CA ILE A 93 8.96 -1.87 -8.56
C ILE A 93 9.90 -1.37 -9.66
N MET A 94 10.69 -2.24 -10.27
CA MET A 94 11.58 -1.87 -11.38
C MET A 94 10.79 -1.39 -12.61
N SER A 95 9.62 -1.99 -12.86
CA SER A 95 8.72 -1.55 -13.93
C SER A 95 8.14 -0.17 -13.63
N PHE A 96 7.75 0.08 -12.37
CA PHE A 96 7.31 1.40 -11.94
C PHE A 96 8.44 2.43 -12.02
N ALA A 97 9.68 2.07 -11.67
CA ALA A 97 10.84 2.97 -11.79
C ALA A 97 11.03 3.47 -13.23
N LYS A 98 10.79 2.64 -14.24
CA LYS A 98 10.83 3.06 -15.66
C LYS A 98 9.78 4.13 -16.02
N ILE A 99 8.68 4.20 -15.27
CA ILE A 99 7.66 5.24 -15.41
C ILE A 99 8.04 6.46 -14.57
N ALA A 100 8.46 6.23 -13.32
CA ALA A 100 8.74 7.27 -12.35
C ALA A 100 10.00 8.10 -12.65
N LEU A 101 10.96 7.53 -13.38
CA LEU A 101 12.22 8.19 -13.75
C LEU A 101 12.13 8.99 -15.07
N LYS A 102 10.95 9.08 -15.69
CA LYS A 102 10.75 9.94 -16.86
C LYS A 102 10.62 11.40 -16.43
N ASP A 103 11.10 12.31 -17.28
CA ASP A 103 11.08 13.77 -17.01
C ASP A 103 9.66 14.33 -16.81
N ASP A 104 8.65 13.69 -17.40
CA ASP A 104 7.24 14.09 -17.31
C ASP A 104 6.49 13.46 -16.12
N PHE A 105 7.21 12.78 -15.22
CA PHE A 105 6.61 12.21 -14.03
C PHE A 105 6.32 13.30 -12.98
N PRO A 106 5.05 13.51 -12.59
CA PRO A 106 4.67 14.69 -11.81
C PRO A 106 5.00 14.59 -10.31
N TYR A 107 5.33 13.39 -9.82
CA TYR A 107 5.58 13.14 -8.40
C TYR A 107 7.07 13.14 -8.08
N LYS A 108 7.45 13.95 -7.10
CA LYS A 108 8.81 14.10 -6.57
C LYS A 108 9.05 13.26 -5.31
N GLU A 109 7.97 12.87 -4.63
CA GLU A 109 8.02 12.11 -3.39
C GLU A 109 7.03 10.94 -3.47
N LEU A 110 7.48 9.77 -3.04
CA LEU A 110 6.65 8.57 -2.88
C LEU A 110 6.67 8.16 -1.41
N GLN A 111 5.50 8.01 -0.81
CA GLN A 111 5.38 7.57 0.57
C GLN A 111 4.78 6.17 0.65
N PHE A 112 5.56 5.24 1.19
CA PHE A 112 5.11 3.88 1.48
C PHE A 112 4.56 3.83 2.91
N ASN A 113 3.26 4.01 3.05
CA ASN A 113 2.62 4.09 4.36
C ASN A 113 2.24 2.70 4.92
N TRP A 114 2.04 2.65 6.24
CA TRP A 114 1.49 1.50 6.97
C TRP A 114 2.30 0.19 6.88
N ILE A 115 3.62 0.29 6.72
CA ILE A 115 4.49 -0.88 6.81
C ILE A 115 4.76 -1.16 8.29
N GLY A 116 4.10 -2.20 8.81
CA GLY A 116 4.31 -2.66 10.17
C GLY A 116 5.68 -3.31 10.36
N ASP A 117 6.27 -3.13 11.54
CA ASP A 117 7.54 -3.76 11.93
C ASP A 117 7.48 -5.30 12.01
N PHE A 118 6.26 -5.86 12.03
CA PHE A 118 6.00 -7.29 11.87
C PHE A 118 6.15 -7.78 10.41
N ASN A 119 6.41 -6.89 9.45
CA ASN A 119 6.65 -7.20 8.04
C ASN A 119 8.11 -6.90 7.63
N PRO A 120 9.09 -7.68 8.12
CA PRO A 120 10.50 -7.44 7.80
C PRO A 120 10.83 -7.63 6.31
N ALA A 121 10.02 -8.39 5.57
CA ALA A 121 10.18 -8.53 4.11
C ALA A 121 10.00 -7.17 3.42
N MET A 122 8.88 -6.49 3.67
CA MET A 122 8.62 -5.20 3.06
C MET A 122 9.54 -4.11 3.56
N MET A 123 9.96 -4.15 4.84
CA MET A 123 10.99 -3.22 5.33
C MET A 123 12.29 -3.33 4.52
N LYS A 124 12.76 -4.56 4.27
CA LYS A 124 13.97 -4.81 3.47
C LYS A 124 13.81 -4.34 2.02
N VAL A 125 12.64 -4.56 1.41
CA VAL A 125 12.36 -4.06 0.05
C VAL A 125 12.47 -2.53 0.00
N ASN A 126 11.93 -1.82 0.99
CA ASN A 126 12.01 -0.35 1.07
C ASN A 126 13.45 0.15 1.25
N GLU A 127 14.23 -0.52 2.09
CA GLU A 127 15.66 -0.21 2.25
C GLU A 127 16.42 -0.41 0.94
N GLN A 128 16.16 -1.50 0.22
CA GLN A 128 16.81 -1.82 -1.06
C GLN A 128 16.54 -0.81 -2.17
N ILE A 129 15.37 -0.15 -2.15
CA ILE A 129 15.01 0.90 -3.13
C ILE A 129 15.47 2.30 -2.68
N GLY A 130 16.22 2.39 -1.57
CA GLY A 130 16.75 3.64 -1.04
C GLY A 130 15.74 4.49 -0.28
N ALA A 131 14.61 3.93 0.15
CA ALA A 131 13.63 4.66 0.95
C ALA A 131 14.14 4.89 2.38
N THR A 132 13.76 6.02 2.98
CA THR A 132 14.09 6.37 4.35
C THR A 132 12.85 6.40 5.23
N ILE A 133 13.01 6.13 6.53
CA ILE A 133 11.89 6.20 7.47
C ILE A 133 11.57 7.67 7.71
N TYR A 134 10.45 8.13 7.15
CA TYR A 134 9.96 9.50 7.36
C TYR A 134 9.18 9.66 8.68
N LYS A 135 8.35 8.67 9.05
CA LYS A 135 7.52 8.73 10.24
C LYS A 135 7.19 7.33 10.77
N THR A 136 7.29 7.17 12.09
CA THR A 136 6.89 5.95 12.80
C THR A 136 5.63 6.21 13.60
N HIS A 137 4.59 5.39 13.38
CA HIS A 137 3.38 5.39 14.20
C HIS A 137 3.41 4.17 15.11
N ILE A 138 3.21 4.38 16.42
CA ILE A 138 3.21 3.29 17.41
C ILE A 138 1.77 3.00 17.80
N THR A 139 1.35 1.74 17.65
CA THR A 139 0.04 1.27 18.09
C THR A 139 0.21 0.51 19.41
N PHE A 140 -0.37 1.05 20.49
CA PHE A 140 -0.43 0.37 21.78
C PHE A 140 -1.66 -0.53 21.84
N ARG A 141 -1.50 -1.72 22.44
CA ARG A 141 -2.62 -2.61 22.76
C ARG A 141 -2.95 -2.48 24.24
N TYR A 142 -4.18 -2.07 24.53
CA TYR A 142 -4.71 -2.08 25.89
C TYR A 142 -5.42 -3.41 26.15
N LEU A 143 -4.96 -4.16 27.15
CA LEU A 143 -5.62 -5.38 27.63
C LEU A 143 -6.53 -5.01 28.81
N PHE A 144 -7.84 -5.20 28.66
CA PHE A 144 -8.81 -4.94 29.73
C PHE A 144 -8.64 -5.92 30.89
N ASP A 145 -8.36 -7.18 30.55
CA ASP A 145 -7.90 -8.21 31.49
C ASP A 145 -6.40 -8.04 31.70
N ARG A 146 -6.00 -7.63 32.90
CA ARG A 146 -4.61 -7.33 33.25
C ARG A 146 -3.77 -8.58 33.50
N ASP A 147 -4.42 -9.74 33.70
CA ASP A 147 -3.74 -11.01 33.95
C ASP A 147 -3.41 -11.76 32.65
N ARG A 148 -3.95 -11.30 31.50
CA ARG A 148 -3.61 -11.87 30.20
C ARG A 148 -2.19 -11.52 29.76
N GLU A 149 -1.45 -12.53 29.35
CA GLU A 149 -0.14 -12.39 28.74
C GLU A 149 -0.21 -11.56 27.45
N PHE A 150 0.63 -10.53 27.34
CA PHE A 150 0.80 -9.81 26.10
C PHE A 150 1.57 -10.63 25.07
N LYS A 151 0.93 -10.95 23.96
CA LYS A 151 1.57 -11.56 22.78
C LYS A 151 1.63 -10.57 21.63
N ARG A 152 2.85 -10.21 21.24
CA ARG A 152 3.11 -9.41 20.03
C ARG A 152 2.65 -10.20 18.80
N TYR A 153 2.13 -9.49 17.80
CA TYR A 153 1.80 -10.10 16.52
C TYR A 153 3.04 -10.77 15.91
N ALA A 154 2.88 -11.98 15.37
CA ALA A 154 4.00 -12.74 14.83
C ALA A 154 4.53 -12.09 13.55
N LEU A 155 5.82 -12.28 13.27
CA LEU A 155 6.40 -11.82 12.01
C LEU A 155 5.75 -12.59 10.85
N LEU A 156 5.28 -11.88 9.81
CA LEU A 156 4.56 -12.48 8.68
C LEU A 156 5.34 -13.62 8.00
N GLN A 157 6.66 -13.51 7.93
CA GLN A 157 7.53 -14.56 7.36
C GLN A 157 7.48 -15.86 8.16
N ARG A 158 7.33 -15.79 9.50
CA ARG A 158 7.23 -16.98 10.37
C ARG A 158 5.88 -17.68 10.19
N GLU A 159 4.79 -16.93 10.02
CA GLU A 159 3.47 -17.50 9.76
C GLU A 159 3.37 -18.16 8.38
N ALA A 160 3.92 -17.51 7.35
CA ALA A 160 3.95 -18.07 5.99
C ALA A 160 4.74 -19.39 5.92
N ARG A 161 5.86 -19.49 6.66
CA ARG A 161 6.63 -20.74 6.79
C ARG A 161 5.87 -21.83 7.53
N LYS A 162 5.16 -21.50 8.63
CA LYS A 162 4.33 -22.47 9.35
C LYS A 162 3.20 -23.04 8.49
N LYS A 163 2.53 -22.22 7.69
CA LYS A 163 1.45 -22.66 6.78
C LYS A 163 1.94 -23.52 5.61
N LYS A 164 3.19 -23.36 5.17
CA LYS A 164 3.81 -24.15 4.09
C LYS A 164 4.46 -25.44 4.57
N SER A 165 4.60 -25.65 5.88
CA SER A 165 5.02 -26.94 6.43
C SER A 165 3.86 -27.93 6.30
N PRO A 166 4.06 -29.16 5.81
CA PRO A 166 3.01 -30.18 5.87
C PRO A 166 2.57 -30.29 7.34
N ALA A 167 1.25 -30.34 7.56
CA ALA A 167 0.71 -30.62 8.88
C ALA A 167 1.36 -31.90 9.38
N ASN A 168 2.02 -31.85 10.53
CA ASN A 168 2.47 -33.06 11.20
C ASN A 168 1.19 -33.86 11.53
N PRO A 169 0.96 -35.05 10.97
CA PRO A 169 -0.25 -35.83 11.26
C PRO A 169 -0.41 -36.12 12.76
N ASP A 170 0.67 -36.02 13.54
CA ASP A 170 0.68 -36.30 14.98
C ASP A 170 0.34 -35.09 15.86
N ASN A 171 0.07 -33.89 15.32
CA ASN A 171 -0.30 -32.73 16.14
C ASN A 171 -1.23 -31.75 15.41
N PRO A 172 -2.56 -31.95 15.45
CA PRO A 172 -3.51 -31.02 14.86
C PRO A 172 -3.48 -29.66 15.59
N PRO A 173 -3.71 -28.54 14.89
CA PRO A 173 -3.78 -27.23 15.53
C PRO A 173 -4.93 -27.22 16.54
N SER A 174 -4.62 -26.93 17.81
CA SER A 174 -5.62 -26.71 18.85
C SER A 174 -6.45 -25.49 18.48
N GLU A 175 -7.75 -25.68 18.23
CA GLU A 175 -8.71 -24.60 18.09
C GLU A 175 -8.82 -23.83 19.42
N GLY A 176 -8.64 -22.52 19.36
CA GLY A 176 -8.74 -21.58 20.48
C GLY A 176 -8.86 -20.14 20.00
#